data_AF-A0A524AR46-F1
#
_entry.id   AF-A0A524AR46-F1
#
_cell.length_a   1.000
_cell.length_b   1.000
_cell.length_c   1.000
_cell.angle_alpha   90.00
_cell.angle_beta   90.00
_cell.angle_gamma   90.00
#
_symmetry.space_group_name_H-M   'P 1'
#
loop_
_entity.id
_entity.type
_entity.pdbx_description
1 polymer ?
#
loop_
_entity_poly.entity_id
_entity_poly.type
_entity_poly.pdbx_seq_one_letter_code
_entity_poly.pdbx_strand_id
1 'polypeptide(L)'
;MPLQDFIEMPSAAAVSVALEPAQNAVHSLVLLAKAEDVSGLSDWVTGTAHALTPSERRQHKLVTIGFHYAIVPEQSWSSFPAYVDHLATGNPQALRDKMLAAYAKIPSLADCEKQVWYDEPAPIDLEAILKDVDSYLDFLRERFDAEHLDVELEAQAYSYVVDPPAMQELIVSHLRKMWDEYLASEWERVAPMLQDAVKAFQQIDLSNMSKFEAAQLIAGQELEREKWERKLERAEKVVFVPSAHVGPYLGKLWAGGDTFWMLFGARLPEGVAFDAPDLSRAEIVVRLSALADDNRLRILKLISENGELSSQDIMASLGLSQSAASRHLKQLSASGYLSERRCNVAKCYQLNPERIEKTLQAVSNFLLGK
;
A
#
# COMPACT_ATOMS: atom_id res chain seq x y z
N MET A 1 -24.12 -2.80 -46.71
CA MET A 1 -23.82 -3.80 -45.66
C MET A 1 -22.78 -3.15 -44.76
N PRO A 2 -23.11 -2.74 -43.53
CA PRO A 2 -22.08 -2.17 -42.65
C PRO A 2 -21.12 -3.29 -42.24
N LEU A 3 -19.83 -2.98 -42.20
CA LEU A 3 -18.75 -3.87 -41.78
C LEU A 3 -19.04 -4.36 -40.36
N GLN A 4 -19.24 -5.67 -40.19
CA GLN A 4 -19.12 -6.31 -38.88
C GLN A 4 -17.64 -6.29 -38.51
N ASP A 5 -17.32 -5.82 -37.31
CA ASP A 5 -15.97 -5.89 -36.75
C ASP A 5 -15.56 -7.37 -36.64
N PHE A 6 -14.68 -7.81 -37.55
CA PHE A 6 -14.15 -9.19 -37.62
C PHE A 6 -13.03 -9.46 -36.61
N ILE A 7 -12.69 -8.45 -35.79
CA ILE A 7 -11.59 -8.52 -34.81
C ILE A 7 -12.21 -8.31 -33.44
N GLU A 8 -12.52 -9.42 -32.76
CA GLU A 8 -12.75 -9.40 -31.32
C GLU A 8 -11.40 -9.23 -30.64
N MET A 9 -11.17 -8.09 -29.99
CA MET A 9 -10.06 -7.99 -29.05
C MET A 9 -10.34 -8.96 -27.90
N PRO A 10 -9.37 -9.79 -27.48
CA PRO A 10 -9.54 -10.60 -26.27
C PRO A 10 -9.90 -9.67 -25.12
N SER A 11 -10.96 -10.01 -24.37
CA SER A 11 -11.26 -9.32 -23.12
C SER A 11 -10.00 -9.31 -22.27
N ALA A 12 -9.51 -8.14 -21.90
CA ALA A 12 -8.38 -8.03 -20.98
C ALA A 12 -8.72 -8.80 -19.70
N ALA A 13 -7.76 -9.57 -19.19
CA ALA A 13 -7.97 -10.30 -17.95
C ALA A 13 -8.31 -9.31 -16.82
N ALA A 14 -9.42 -9.56 -16.12
CA ALA A 14 -9.87 -8.72 -15.00
C ALA A 14 -8.87 -8.74 -13.82
N VAL A 15 -7.94 -9.70 -13.84
CA VAL A 15 -6.86 -9.88 -12.86
C VAL A 15 -5.55 -10.12 -13.60
N SER A 16 -4.46 -9.48 -13.15
CA SER A 16 -3.11 -9.73 -13.66
C SER A 16 -2.04 -9.49 -12.60
N VAL A 17 -0.85 -10.06 -12.79
CA VAL A 17 0.34 -9.77 -11.98
C VAL A 17 1.39 -9.10 -12.88
N ALA A 18 1.88 -7.94 -12.46
CA ALA A 18 2.81 -7.13 -13.25
C ALA A 18 3.79 -6.34 -12.37
N LEU A 19 4.92 -5.95 -12.94
CA LEU A 19 5.99 -5.27 -12.20
C LEU A 19 5.64 -3.82 -11.82
N GLU A 20 4.93 -3.11 -12.69
CA GLU A 20 4.43 -1.73 -12.49
C GLU A 20 5.47 -0.79 -11.82
N PRO A 21 6.58 -0.45 -12.52
CA PRO A 21 7.71 0.28 -11.93
C PRO A 21 7.33 1.61 -11.29
N ALA A 22 6.44 2.38 -11.91
CA ALA A 22 6.00 3.66 -11.38
C ALA A 22 5.18 3.50 -10.09
N GLN A 23 4.24 2.55 -10.07
CA GLN A 23 3.43 2.22 -8.90
C GLN A 23 4.31 1.73 -7.75
N ASN A 24 5.27 0.85 -8.05
CA ASN A 24 6.26 0.37 -7.07
C ASN A 24 7.06 1.53 -6.48
N ALA A 25 7.63 2.40 -7.31
CA ALA A 25 8.42 3.54 -6.86
C ALA A 25 7.60 4.51 -6.01
N VAL A 26 6.42 4.94 -6.48
CA VAL A 26 5.53 5.84 -5.73
C VAL A 26 5.13 5.24 -4.39
N HIS A 27 4.73 3.97 -4.37
CA HIS A 27 4.38 3.30 -3.12
C HIS A 27 5.57 3.21 -2.16
N SER A 28 6.78 2.93 -2.68
CA SER A 28 8.00 2.88 -1.88
C SER A 28 8.33 4.22 -1.23
N LEU A 29 8.13 5.33 -1.95
CA LEU A 29 8.26 6.68 -1.40
C LEU A 29 7.20 6.95 -0.32
N VAL A 30 5.95 6.53 -0.52
CA VAL A 30 4.92 6.65 0.54
C VAL A 30 5.30 5.85 1.79
N LEU A 31 5.90 4.66 1.64
CA LEU A 31 6.39 3.87 2.76
C LEU A 31 7.50 4.56 3.55
N LEU A 32 8.41 5.30 2.88
CA LEU A 32 9.45 6.09 3.55
C LEU A 32 8.82 7.16 4.47
N ALA A 33 7.77 7.85 4.01
CA ALA A 33 7.06 8.84 4.81
C ALA A 33 6.34 8.25 6.04
N LYS A 34 6.07 6.93 6.02
CA LYS A 34 5.36 6.16 7.07
C LYS A 34 6.28 5.22 7.86
N ALA A 35 7.59 5.28 7.66
CA ALA A 35 8.55 4.34 8.25
C ALA A 35 8.58 4.39 9.79
N GLU A 36 8.22 5.52 10.38
CA GLU A 36 8.13 5.68 11.85
C GLU A 36 6.81 5.15 12.42
N ASP A 37 5.76 5.09 11.60
CA ASP A 37 4.41 4.71 12.00
C ASP A 37 4.22 3.17 11.98
N VAL A 38 5.05 2.45 11.24
CA VAL A 38 4.88 1.02 10.95
C VAL A 38 6.21 0.27 11.08
N SER A 39 6.23 -0.85 11.81
CA SER A 39 7.39 -1.78 11.84
C SER A 39 7.27 -2.90 10.82
N GLY A 40 8.39 -3.52 10.44
CA GLY A 40 8.38 -4.67 9.55
C GLY A 40 8.41 -4.35 8.06
N LEU A 41 8.56 -3.06 7.72
CA LEU A 41 8.98 -2.65 6.38
C LEU A 41 10.42 -3.11 6.12
N SER A 42 10.82 -3.13 4.85
CA SER A 42 12.18 -3.53 4.47
C SER A 42 13.27 -2.64 5.10
N ASP A 43 14.48 -3.19 5.20
CA ASP A 43 15.65 -2.46 5.70
C ASP A 43 15.98 -1.25 4.83
N TRP A 44 15.74 -1.32 3.51
CA TRP A 44 15.91 -0.18 2.62
C TRP A 44 14.99 0.99 3.01
N VAL A 45 13.71 0.71 3.30
CA VAL A 45 12.74 1.74 3.69
C VAL A 45 13.15 2.40 5.01
N THR A 46 13.42 1.58 6.03
CA THR A 46 13.75 2.10 7.37
C THR A 46 15.11 2.81 7.39
N GLY A 47 16.11 2.26 6.70
CA GLY A 47 17.44 2.87 6.55
C GLY A 47 17.40 4.18 5.78
N THR A 48 16.69 4.23 4.66
CA THR A 48 16.56 5.45 3.83
C THR A 48 15.80 6.54 4.58
N ALA A 49 14.71 6.21 5.28
CA ALA A 49 13.96 7.19 6.06
C ALA A 49 14.79 7.82 7.20
N HIS A 50 15.72 7.06 7.79
CA HIS A 50 16.69 7.57 8.77
C HIS A 50 17.81 8.42 8.16
N ALA A 51 18.17 8.17 6.89
CA ALA A 51 19.21 8.92 6.19
C ALA A 51 18.75 10.32 5.76
N LEU A 52 17.43 10.53 5.57
CA LEU A 52 16.88 11.84 5.20
C LEU A 52 17.11 12.88 6.31
N THR A 53 17.65 14.04 5.93
CA THR A 53 17.75 15.19 6.84
C THR A 53 16.35 15.68 7.26
N PRO A 54 16.22 16.42 8.37
CA PRO A 54 14.92 16.95 8.80
C PRO A 54 14.22 17.82 7.74
N SER A 55 14.97 18.58 6.94
CA SER A 55 14.44 19.37 5.82
C SER A 55 13.93 18.48 4.69
N GLU A 56 14.71 17.47 4.30
CA GLU A 56 14.30 16.53 3.25
C GLU A 56 13.09 15.72 3.67
N ARG A 57 13.02 15.28 4.93
CA ARG A 57 11.87 14.55 5.47
C ARG A 57 10.59 15.38 5.42
N ARG A 58 10.66 16.68 5.75
CA ARG A 58 9.50 17.58 5.64
C ARG A 58 9.04 17.73 4.19
N GLN A 59 9.96 18.02 3.27
CA GLN A 59 9.63 18.12 1.85
C GLN A 59 9.10 16.79 1.29
N HIS A 60 9.67 15.67 1.71
CA HIS A 60 9.25 14.34 1.31
C HIS A 60 7.82 14.02 1.78
N LYS A 61 7.48 14.33 3.03
CA LYS A 61 6.11 14.22 3.53
C LYS A 61 5.15 15.11 2.74
N LEU A 62 5.54 16.35 2.44
CA LEU A 62 4.71 17.26 1.64
C LEU A 62 4.39 16.66 0.26
N VAL A 63 5.38 16.13 -0.44
CA VAL A 63 5.19 15.56 -1.78
C VAL A 63 4.44 14.23 -1.75
N THR A 64 4.75 13.34 -0.80
CA THR A 64 4.19 11.98 -0.80
C THR A 64 2.85 11.85 -0.09
N ILE A 65 2.59 12.69 0.91
CA ILE A 65 1.35 12.70 1.69
C ILE A 65 0.46 13.87 1.25
N GLY A 66 0.96 15.11 1.29
CA GLY A 66 0.16 16.30 0.92
C GLY A 66 -0.26 16.32 -0.55
N PHE A 67 0.61 15.84 -1.46
CA PHE A 67 0.29 15.70 -2.89
C PHE A 67 0.06 14.26 -3.32
N HIS A 68 -0.32 13.37 -2.40
CA HIS A 68 -0.44 11.93 -2.65
C HIS A 68 -1.21 11.61 -3.94
N TYR A 69 -2.42 12.15 -4.08
CA TYR A 69 -3.28 11.88 -5.23
C TYR A 69 -2.79 12.54 -6.53
N ALA A 70 -1.94 13.56 -6.47
CA ALA A 70 -1.30 14.13 -7.65
C ALA A 70 -0.23 13.16 -8.22
N ILE A 71 0.53 12.50 -7.33
CA ILE A 71 1.68 11.65 -7.70
C ILE A 71 1.34 10.17 -7.92
N VAL A 72 0.09 9.76 -7.68
CA VAL A 72 -0.34 8.37 -7.94
C VAL A 72 -0.53 8.17 -9.46
N PRO A 73 0.16 7.22 -10.11
CA PRO A 73 -0.05 6.94 -11.53
C PRO A 73 -1.45 6.33 -11.76
N GLU A 74 -2.15 6.79 -12.80
CA GLU A 74 -3.47 6.29 -13.19
C GLU A 74 -3.41 5.23 -14.31
N GLN A 75 -2.20 4.95 -14.81
CA GLN A 75 -1.94 3.97 -15.85
C GLN A 75 -0.57 3.33 -15.64
N SER A 76 -0.30 2.25 -16.35
CA SER A 76 1.00 1.58 -16.34
C SER A 76 2.06 2.43 -17.06
N TRP A 77 3.30 2.40 -16.55
CA TRP A 77 4.45 3.10 -17.14
C TRP A 77 5.62 2.14 -17.31
N SER A 78 6.40 2.33 -18.37
CA SER A 78 7.58 1.49 -18.65
C SER A 78 8.69 1.66 -17.61
N SER A 79 8.77 2.83 -16.97
CA SER A 79 9.71 3.13 -15.89
C SER A 79 9.18 4.26 -15.01
N PHE A 80 9.73 4.41 -13.80
CA PHE A 80 9.42 5.57 -12.95
C PHE A 80 9.92 6.90 -13.55
N PRO A 81 11.14 7.01 -14.12
CA PRO A 81 11.57 8.23 -14.81
C PRO A 81 10.63 8.66 -15.94
N ALA A 82 10.12 7.72 -16.75
CA ALA A 82 9.17 8.04 -17.81
C ALA A 82 7.86 8.63 -17.25
N TYR A 83 7.40 8.14 -16.10
CA TYR A 83 6.27 8.72 -15.40
C TYR A 83 6.55 10.14 -14.89
N VAL A 84 7.74 10.38 -14.31
CA VAL A 84 8.13 11.70 -13.83
C VAL A 84 8.29 12.70 -14.98
N ASP A 85 8.80 12.28 -16.13
CA ASP A 85 8.88 13.11 -17.34
C ASP A 85 7.49 13.46 -17.90
N HIS A 86 6.53 12.54 -17.80
CA HIS A 86 5.13 12.84 -18.11
C HIS A 86 4.55 13.89 -17.16
N LEU A 87 4.79 13.77 -15.85
CA LEU A 87 4.38 14.80 -14.90
C LEU A 87 5.00 16.16 -15.23
N ALA A 88 6.27 16.20 -15.66
CA ALA A 88 6.99 17.41 -15.99
C ALA A 88 6.50 18.12 -17.27
N THR A 89 5.97 17.35 -18.22
CA THR A 89 5.50 17.86 -19.52
C THR A 89 3.98 18.06 -19.56
N GLY A 90 3.26 17.55 -18.56
CA GLY A 90 1.82 17.69 -18.42
C GLY A 90 1.37 19.11 -18.08
N ASN A 91 0.06 19.33 -18.18
CA ASN A 91 -0.57 20.58 -17.76
C ASN A 91 -0.54 20.71 -16.21
N PRO A 92 0.06 21.77 -15.64
CA PRO A 92 0.10 21.95 -14.18
C PRO A 92 -1.28 22.04 -13.53
N GLN A 93 -2.26 22.71 -14.17
CA GLN A 93 -3.63 22.76 -13.66
C GLN A 93 -4.26 21.37 -13.60
N ALA A 94 -4.06 20.54 -14.63
CA ALA A 94 -4.59 19.18 -14.66
C ALA A 94 -4.02 18.30 -13.53
N LEU A 95 -2.75 18.50 -13.15
CA LEU A 95 -2.13 17.79 -12.04
C LEU A 95 -2.80 18.11 -10.69
N ARG A 96 -3.07 19.40 -10.43
CA ARG A 96 -3.83 19.83 -9.24
C ARG A 96 -5.26 19.32 -9.28
N ASP A 97 -5.94 19.49 -10.41
CA ASP A 97 -7.36 19.16 -10.54
C ASP A 97 -7.59 17.65 -10.39
N LYS A 98 -6.64 16.82 -10.85
CA LYS A 98 -6.59 15.38 -10.56
C LYS A 98 -6.61 15.10 -9.06
N MET A 99 -5.76 15.77 -8.28
CA MET A 99 -5.69 15.60 -6.83
C MET A 99 -7.01 15.98 -6.16
N LEU A 100 -7.57 17.14 -6.50
CA LEU A 100 -8.83 17.62 -5.93
C LEU A 100 -10.01 16.73 -6.33
N ALA A 101 -10.04 16.24 -7.57
CA ALA A 101 -11.03 15.27 -8.04
C ALA A 101 -10.94 13.94 -7.28
N ALA A 102 -9.74 13.49 -6.90
CA ALA A 102 -9.58 12.31 -6.07
C ALA A 102 -10.13 12.53 -4.65
N TYR A 103 -9.90 13.69 -4.04
CA TYR A 103 -10.54 14.06 -2.77
C TYR A 103 -12.07 14.11 -2.88
N ALA A 104 -12.60 14.63 -3.99
CA ALA A 104 -14.04 14.68 -4.23
C ALA A 104 -14.74 13.31 -4.30
N LYS A 105 -13.99 12.24 -4.64
CA LYS A 105 -14.49 10.84 -4.63
C LYS A 105 -14.57 10.25 -3.23
N ILE A 106 -13.91 10.85 -2.24
CA ILE A 106 -13.98 10.40 -0.85
C ILE A 106 -15.29 10.94 -0.27
N PRO A 107 -16.20 10.06 0.21
CA PRO A 107 -17.43 10.53 0.82
C PRO A 107 -17.13 11.37 2.06
N SER A 108 -18.02 12.32 2.35
CA SER A 108 -17.89 13.05 3.60
C SER A 108 -18.06 12.10 4.79
N LEU A 109 -17.50 12.47 5.95
CA LEU A 109 -17.70 11.75 7.21
C LEU A 109 -19.20 11.62 7.53
N ALA A 110 -19.98 12.65 7.23
CA ALA A 110 -21.44 12.65 7.37
C ALA A 110 -22.14 11.67 6.41
N ASP A 111 -21.60 11.44 5.22
CA ASP A 111 -22.14 10.46 4.25
C ASP A 111 -21.73 9.03 4.60
N CYS A 112 -20.52 8.85 5.15
CA CYS A 112 -20.06 7.56 5.67
C CYS A 112 -20.97 7.05 6.79
N GLU A 113 -21.41 7.94 7.69
CA GLU A 113 -22.40 7.64 8.73
C GLU A 113 -23.76 7.22 8.15
N LYS A 114 -24.12 7.75 6.98
CA LYS A 114 -25.37 7.45 6.27
C LYS A 114 -25.25 6.31 5.24
N GLN A 115 -24.07 5.71 5.11
CA GLN A 115 -23.74 4.68 4.11
C GLN A 115 -24.02 5.11 2.66
N VAL A 116 -23.97 6.41 2.35
CA VAL A 116 -24.13 6.92 0.98
C VAL A 116 -22.76 6.95 0.32
N TRP A 117 -22.61 6.23 -0.79
CA TRP A 117 -21.37 6.19 -1.59
C TRP A 117 -21.71 6.61 -3.01
N TYR A 118 -21.01 7.62 -3.54
CA TYR A 118 -21.21 8.09 -4.90
C TYR A 118 -20.33 7.29 -5.88
N ASP A 119 -20.88 6.88 -7.02
CA ASP A 119 -20.12 6.25 -8.11
C ASP A 119 -19.37 7.29 -8.97
N GLU A 120 -19.83 8.54 -8.95
CA GLU A 120 -19.18 9.69 -9.60
C GLU A 120 -18.78 10.74 -8.55
N PRO A 121 -17.64 11.45 -8.72
CA PRO A 121 -17.26 12.52 -7.79
C PRO A 121 -18.36 13.58 -7.72
N ALA A 122 -18.73 13.97 -6.50
CA ALA A 122 -19.62 15.11 -6.32
C ALA A 122 -18.99 16.33 -7.00
N PRO A 123 -19.77 17.14 -7.75
CA PRO A 123 -19.24 18.35 -8.36
C PRO A 123 -18.66 19.25 -7.28
N ILE A 124 -17.40 19.65 -7.46
CA ILE A 124 -16.70 20.55 -6.54
C ILE A 124 -16.65 21.96 -7.10
N ASP A 125 -16.87 22.95 -6.23
CA ASP A 125 -16.68 24.35 -6.55
C ASP A 125 -15.22 24.73 -6.26
N LEU A 126 -14.38 24.69 -7.30
CA LEU A 126 -12.95 25.00 -7.20
C LEU A 126 -12.70 26.44 -6.74
N GLU A 127 -13.53 27.41 -7.13
CA GLU A 127 -13.36 28.80 -6.73
C GLU A 127 -13.63 28.95 -5.22
N ALA A 128 -14.65 28.27 -4.70
CA ALA A 128 -14.94 28.24 -3.27
C ALA A 128 -13.83 27.54 -2.47
N ILE A 129 -13.36 26.37 -2.93
CA ILE A 129 -12.34 25.57 -2.24
C ILE A 129 -11.00 26.32 -2.18
N LEU A 130 -10.60 26.98 -3.27
CA LEU A 130 -9.29 27.60 -3.39
C LEU A 130 -9.24 29.06 -2.92
N LYS A 131 -10.37 29.61 -2.44
CA LYS A 131 -10.51 31.00 -2.00
C LYS A 131 -9.48 31.41 -0.94
N ASP A 132 -9.30 30.58 0.09
CA ASP A 132 -8.38 30.78 1.19
C ASP A 132 -8.00 29.41 1.81
N VAL A 133 -6.99 29.41 2.68
CA VAL A 133 -6.49 28.17 3.31
C VAL A 133 -7.55 27.50 4.18
N ASP A 134 -8.41 28.28 4.83
CA ASP A 134 -9.46 27.76 5.71
C ASP A 134 -10.52 27.01 4.89
N SER A 135 -10.94 27.56 3.74
CA SER A 135 -11.88 26.90 2.82
C SER A 135 -11.33 25.58 2.28
N TYR A 136 -10.03 25.53 1.97
CA TYR A 136 -9.36 24.29 1.54
C TYR A 136 -9.32 23.25 2.67
N LEU A 137 -8.95 23.66 3.88
CA LEU A 137 -8.88 22.78 5.03
C LEU A 137 -10.28 22.26 5.43
N ASP A 138 -11.32 23.08 5.33
CA ASP A 138 -12.69 22.66 5.61
C ASP A 138 -13.17 21.62 4.60
N PHE A 139 -12.86 21.80 3.32
CA PHE A 139 -13.11 20.79 2.28
C PHE A 139 -12.46 19.44 2.61
N LEU A 140 -11.25 19.44 3.19
CA LEU A 140 -10.58 18.21 3.63
C LEU A 140 -11.18 17.65 4.92
N ARG A 141 -11.50 18.48 5.92
CA ARG A 141 -12.10 18.06 7.21
C ARG A 141 -13.46 17.39 7.04
N GLU A 142 -14.20 17.76 6.01
CA GLU A 142 -15.44 17.07 5.66
C GLU A 142 -15.22 15.59 5.31
N ARG A 143 -14.02 15.20 4.88
CA ARG A 143 -13.71 13.87 4.28
C ARG A 143 -12.72 13.06 5.10
N PHE A 144 -11.84 13.72 5.84
CA PHE A 144 -10.82 13.10 6.66
C PHE A 144 -11.03 13.46 8.12
N ASP A 145 -10.99 12.46 9.00
CA ASP A 145 -11.01 12.69 10.44
C ASP A 145 -9.71 13.34 10.93
N ALA A 146 -9.70 13.76 12.20
CA ALA A 146 -8.56 14.43 12.81
C ALA A 146 -7.29 13.56 12.94
N GLU A 147 -7.41 12.23 12.87
CA GLU A 147 -6.26 11.33 12.90
C GLU A 147 -5.61 11.20 11.51
N HIS A 148 -6.38 11.43 10.45
CA HIS A 148 -5.94 11.28 9.06
C HIS A 148 -5.64 12.60 8.35
N LEU A 149 -5.88 13.75 9.00
CA LEU A 149 -5.63 15.08 8.47
C LEU A 149 -4.51 15.81 9.24
N ASP A 150 -3.33 15.93 8.63
CA ASP A 150 -2.24 16.78 9.15
C ASP A 150 -2.46 18.22 8.70
N VAL A 151 -3.08 19.03 9.56
CA VAL A 151 -3.49 20.41 9.26
C VAL A 151 -2.29 21.30 8.90
N GLU A 152 -1.14 21.11 9.54
CA GLU A 152 0.06 21.92 9.26
C GLU A 152 0.62 21.57 7.87
N LEU A 153 0.66 20.28 7.54
CA LEU A 153 1.10 19.80 6.24
C LEU A 153 0.17 20.28 5.13
N GLU A 154 -1.15 20.19 5.32
CA GLU A 154 -2.13 20.60 4.31
C GLU A 154 -2.20 22.11 4.14
N ALA A 155 -2.00 22.89 5.20
CA ALA A 155 -1.84 24.34 5.09
C ALA A 155 -0.57 24.70 4.29
N GLN A 156 0.51 23.94 4.45
CA GLN A 156 1.70 24.09 3.60
C GLN A 156 1.40 23.68 2.15
N ALA A 157 0.70 22.57 1.93
CA ALA A 157 0.29 22.09 0.61
C ALA A 157 -0.54 23.14 -0.13
N TYR A 158 -1.48 23.81 0.55
CA TYR A 158 -2.33 24.85 -0.01
C TYR A 158 -1.53 25.94 -0.75
N SER A 159 -0.37 26.36 -0.21
CA SER A 159 0.49 27.38 -0.84
C SER A 159 0.99 26.99 -2.25
N TYR A 160 1.03 25.70 -2.57
CA TYR A 160 1.34 25.17 -3.89
C TYR A 160 0.07 24.83 -4.68
N VAL A 161 -1.01 24.39 -4.02
CA VAL A 161 -2.28 24.09 -4.70
C VAL A 161 -2.85 25.32 -5.42
N VAL A 162 -2.66 26.52 -4.87
CA VAL A 162 -3.06 27.77 -5.53
C VAL A 162 -2.10 28.24 -6.64
N ASP A 163 -0.91 27.64 -6.74
CA ASP A 163 0.10 27.89 -7.78
C ASP A 163 0.50 26.56 -8.46
N PRO A 164 -0.33 26.06 -9.41
CA PRO A 164 -0.10 24.74 -10.01
C PRO A 164 1.27 24.56 -10.68
N PRO A 165 1.85 25.57 -11.39
CA PRO A 165 3.23 25.49 -11.86
C PRO A 165 4.26 25.22 -10.75
N ALA A 166 4.18 25.94 -9.63
CA ALA A 166 5.08 25.73 -8.49
C ALA A 166 4.88 24.34 -7.86
N MET A 167 3.63 23.87 -7.76
CA MET A 167 3.31 22.52 -7.29
C MET A 167 3.97 21.45 -8.18
N GLN A 168 3.83 21.57 -9.50
CA GLN A 168 4.42 20.65 -10.46
C GLN A 168 5.95 20.64 -10.37
N GLU A 169 6.58 21.81 -10.30
CA GLU A 169 8.04 21.93 -10.18
C GLU A 169 8.55 21.26 -8.89
N LEU A 170 7.89 21.51 -7.75
CA LEU A 170 8.23 20.90 -6.47
C LEU A 170 8.11 19.37 -6.53
N ILE A 171 7.00 18.85 -7.06
CA ILE A 171 6.76 17.41 -7.19
C ILE A 171 7.84 16.78 -8.08
N VAL A 172 8.02 17.29 -9.30
CA VAL A 172 8.93 16.72 -10.30
C VAL A 172 10.37 16.75 -9.80
N SER A 173 10.83 17.89 -9.27
CA SER A 173 12.19 18.02 -8.75
C SER A 173 12.44 17.07 -7.57
N HIS A 174 11.48 16.94 -6.66
CA HIS A 174 11.59 16.03 -5.54
C HIS A 174 11.61 14.56 -5.98
N LEU A 175 10.70 14.15 -6.87
CA LEU A 175 10.64 12.77 -7.35
C LEU A 175 11.91 12.38 -8.13
N ARG A 176 12.47 13.29 -8.94
CA ARG A 176 13.77 13.08 -9.60
C ARG A 176 14.90 12.92 -8.60
N LYS A 177 15.00 13.83 -7.62
CA LYS A 177 16.02 13.74 -6.56
C LYS A 177 15.94 12.40 -5.82
N MET A 178 14.74 12.00 -5.38
CA MET A 178 14.54 10.73 -4.67
C MET A 178 14.87 9.51 -5.54
N TRP A 179 14.61 9.60 -6.85
CA TRP A 179 15.03 8.59 -7.81
C TRP A 179 16.54 8.48 -7.89
N ASP A 180 17.21 9.58 -8.22
CA ASP A 180 18.64 9.62 -8.51
C ASP A 180 19.50 9.26 -7.28
N GLU A 181 19.10 9.72 -6.09
CA GLU A 181 19.90 9.54 -4.86
C GLU A 181 19.64 8.21 -4.15
N TYR A 182 18.42 7.65 -4.23
CA TYR A 182 18.03 6.52 -3.38
C TYR A 182 17.39 5.34 -4.13
N LEU A 183 16.43 5.61 -5.03
CA LEU A 183 15.61 4.55 -5.60
C LEU A 183 16.23 3.86 -6.82
N ALA A 184 17.03 4.55 -7.64
CA ALA A 184 17.54 3.99 -8.89
C ALA A 184 18.41 2.75 -8.66
N SER A 185 19.39 2.87 -7.74
CA SER A 185 20.28 1.76 -7.37
C SER A 185 19.54 0.62 -6.66
N GLU A 186 18.57 0.95 -5.81
CA GLU A 186 17.71 -0.05 -5.18
C GLU A 186 16.84 -0.79 -6.20
N TRP A 187 16.27 -0.07 -7.17
CA TRP A 187 15.46 -0.66 -8.23
C TRP A 187 16.28 -1.63 -9.08
N GLU A 188 17.50 -1.27 -9.48
CA GLU A 188 18.41 -2.18 -10.17
C GLU A 188 18.68 -3.46 -9.37
N ARG A 189 18.81 -3.33 -8.04
CA ARG A 189 19.04 -4.45 -7.13
C ARG A 189 17.82 -5.37 -7.00
N VAL A 190 16.61 -4.82 -6.88
CA VAL A 190 15.40 -5.61 -6.57
C VAL A 190 14.60 -6.03 -7.80
N ALA A 191 14.71 -5.33 -8.93
CA ALA A 191 13.90 -5.60 -10.12
C ALA A 191 14.00 -7.04 -10.64
N PRO A 192 15.17 -7.71 -10.68
CA PRO A 192 15.26 -9.11 -11.10
C PRO A 192 14.41 -10.04 -10.22
N MET A 193 14.52 -9.87 -8.90
CA MET A 193 13.75 -10.64 -7.91
C MET A 193 12.24 -10.40 -8.05
N LEU A 194 11.82 -9.14 -8.25
CA LEU A 194 10.40 -8.82 -8.47
C LEU A 194 9.88 -9.40 -9.79
N GLN A 195 10.71 -9.40 -10.84
CA GLN A 195 10.36 -9.98 -12.13
C GLN A 195 10.19 -11.51 -12.05
N ASP A 196 10.97 -12.18 -11.20
CA ASP A 196 10.81 -13.61 -10.95
C ASP A 196 9.50 -13.91 -10.20
N ALA A 197 9.08 -13.05 -9.27
CA ALA A 197 7.78 -13.17 -8.62
C ALA A 197 6.64 -13.03 -9.64
N VAL A 198 6.74 -12.03 -10.53
CA VAL A 198 5.77 -11.87 -11.64
C VAL A 198 5.70 -13.13 -12.49
N LYS A 199 6.85 -13.67 -12.94
CA LYS A 199 6.90 -14.89 -13.77
C LYS A 199 6.29 -16.09 -13.04
N ALA A 200 6.56 -16.26 -11.74
CA ALA A 200 6.03 -17.37 -10.96
C ALA A 200 4.50 -17.29 -10.83
N PHE A 201 3.95 -16.11 -10.52
CA PHE A 201 2.49 -15.93 -10.43
C PHE A 201 1.77 -16.02 -11.78
N GLN A 202 2.44 -15.68 -12.88
CA GLN A 202 1.89 -15.87 -14.24
C GLN A 202 1.72 -17.35 -14.63
N GLN A 203 2.31 -18.29 -13.89
CA GLN A 203 2.09 -19.73 -14.10
C GLN A 203 0.80 -20.24 -13.46
N ILE A 204 0.14 -19.42 -12.63
CA ILE A 204 -1.13 -19.77 -11.99
C ILE A 204 -2.27 -19.31 -12.89
N ASP A 205 -3.23 -20.20 -13.11
CA ASP A 205 -4.48 -19.83 -13.75
C ASP A 205 -5.37 -19.04 -12.78
N LEU A 206 -5.39 -17.71 -12.96
CA LEU A 206 -6.25 -16.79 -12.21
C LEU A 206 -7.59 -16.51 -12.92
N SER A 207 -7.80 -17.04 -14.13
CA SER A 207 -8.97 -16.70 -14.95
C SER A 207 -10.30 -17.21 -14.37
N ASN A 208 -10.24 -18.28 -13.59
CA ASN A 208 -11.39 -18.92 -12.95
C ASN A 208 -11.62 -18.44 -11.50
N MET A 209 -10.82 -17.48 -11.01
CA MET A 209 -10.94 -16.95 -9.66
C MET A 209 -11.68 -15.61 -9.66
N SER A 210 -12.48 -15.36 -8.62
CA SER A 210 -12.93 -14.01 -8.31
C SER A 210 -11.72 -13.12 -7.97
N LYS A 211 -11.87 -11.79 -8.10
CA LYS A 211 -10.83 -10.82 -7.73
C LYS A 211 -10.43 -10.95 -6.26
N PHE A 212 -11.37 -11.30 -5.38
CA PHE A 212 -11.12 -11.53 -3.96
C PHE A 212 -10.33 -12.82 -3.71
N GLU A 213 -10.68 -13.94 -4.36
CA GLU A 213 -9.93 -15.20 -4.26
C GLU A 213 -8.50 -15.05 -4.80
N ALA A 214 -8.34 -14.38 -5.95
CA ALA A 214 -7.03 -14.06 -6.50
C ALA A 214 -6.20 -13.19 -5.53
N ALA A 215 -6.84 -12.21 -4.86
CA ALA A 215 -6.17 -11.40 -3.85
C ALA A 215 -5.72 -12.20 -2.63
N GLN A 216 -6.54 -13.12 -2.12
CA GLN A 216 -6.15 -13.99 -1.01
C GLN A 216 -4.98 -14.90 -1.39
N LEU A 217 -5.04 -15.51 -2.57
CA LEU A 217 -3.97 -16.37 -3.09
C LEU A 217 -2.66 -15.59 -3.23
N ILE A 218 -2.70 -14.41 -3.84
CA ILE A 218 -1.49 -13.63 -4.11
C ILE A 218 -0.92 -13.02 -2.83
N ALA A 219 -1.76 -12.45 -1.97
CA ALA A 219 -1.34 -11.89 -0.68
C ALA A 219 -0.78 -12.96 0.27
N GLY A 220 -1.30 -14.20 0.21
CA GLY A 220 -0.84 -15.31 1.07
C GLY A 220 -1.09 -15.13 2.54
N GLN A 221 -2.11 -14.35 2.83
CA GLN A 221 -2.66 -14.13 4.16
C GLN A 221 -4.17 -14.03 4.02
N GLU A 222 -4.87 -14.30 5.11
CA GLU A 222 -6.31 -14.10 5.16
C GLU A 222 -6.63 -12.61 5.00
N LEU A 223 -7.63 -12.30 4.16
CA LEU A 223 -8.08 -10.93 3.92
C LEU A 223 -9.45 -10.73 4.56
N GLU A 224 -9.60 -9.63 5.29
CA GLU A 224 -10.90 -9.20 5.82
C GLU A 224 -11.89 -8.94 4.68
N ARG A 225 -12.86 -9.84 4.48
CA ARG A 225 -13.82 -9.77 3.35
C ARG A 225 -14.54 -8.42 3.27
N GLU A 226 -15.07 -7.94 4.40
CA GLU A 226 -15.80 -6.67 4.50
C GLU A 226 -15.00 -5.44 4.00
N LYS A 227 -13.67 -5.50 4.12
CA LYS A 227 -12.76 -4.38 3.80
C LYS A 227 -12.28 -4.38 2.36
N TRP A 228 -12.17 -5.56 1.76
CA TRP A 228 -11.48 -5.77 0.48
C TRP A 228 -12.41 -6.16 -0.66
N GLU A 229 -13.39 -7.04 -0.42
CA GLU A 229 -14.24 -7.63 -1.47
C GLU A 229 -14.91 -6.55 -2.32
N ARG A 230 -15.65 -5.63 -1.67
CA ARG A 230 -16.34 -4.53 -2.37
C ARG A 230 -15.40 -3.65 -3.20
N LYS A 231 -14.16 -3.41 -2.75
CA LYS A 231 -13.20 -2.57 -3.48
C LYS A 231 -12.67 -3.29 -4.71
N LEU A 232 -12.37 -4.58 -4.56
CA LEU A 232 -11.88 -5.43 -5.64
C LEU A 232 -12.95 -5.63 -6.71
N GLU A 233 -14.19 -5.87 -6.31
CA GLU A 233 -15.30 -6.06 -7.24
C GLU A 233 -15.66 -4.80 -8.02
N ARG A 234 -15.55 -3.62 -7.40
CA ARG A 234 -15.79 -2.32 -8.04
C ARG A 234 -14.78 -1.96 -9.12
N ALA A 235 -13.52 -2.36 -8.97
CA ALA A 235 -12.51 -2.09 -9.96
C ALA A 235 -12.78 -2.93 -11.21
N GLU A 236 -12.68 -2.39 -12.42
CA GLU A 236 -12.80 -3.19 -13.65
C GLU A 236 -11.65 -4.20 -13.73
N LYS A 237 -10.44 -3.73 -13.46
CA LYS A 237 -9.19 -4.49 -13.49
C LYS A 237 -8.47 -4.43 -12.14
N VAL A 238 -7.88 -5.55 -11.73
CA VAL A 238 -6.97 -5.61 -10.58
C VAL A 238 -5.59 -6.03 -11.06
N VAL A 239 -4.58 -5.23 -10.71
CA VAL A 239 -3.17 -5.53 -10.98
C VAL A 239 -2.45 -5.77 -9.66
N PHE A 240 -1.94 -6.97 -9.48
CA PHE A 240 -1.11 -7.31 -8.34
C PHE A 240 0.35 -7.02 -8.63
N VAL A 241 1.00 -6.30 -7.72
CA VAL A 241 2.33 -5.75 -7.93
C VAL A 241 3.25 -6.24 -6.80
N PRO A 242 4.22 -7.13 -7.08
CA PRO A 242 5.16 -7.56 -6.06
C PRO A 242 6.05 -6.36 -5.67
N SER A 243 6.29 -6.22 -4.36
CA SER A 243 7.07 -5.14 -3.77
C SER A 243 8.13 -5.70 -2.83
N ALA A 244 9.35 -5.19 -2.96
CA ALA A 244 10.45 -5.53 -2.05
C ALA A 244 10.34 -4.77 -0.70
N HIS A 245 9.50 -3.75 -0.63
CA HIS A 245 9.57 -2.72 0.42
C HIS A 245 8.45 -2.80 1.45
N VAL A 246 7.28 -3.31 1.05
CA VAL A 246 6.04 -3.30 1.87
C VAL A 246 6.06 -4.28 3.04
N GLY A 247 7.02 -5.21 3.07
CA GLY A 247 7.13 -6.21 4.14
C GLY A 247 5.90 -7.12 4.19
N PRO A 248 5.30 -7.36 5.37
CA PRO A 248 4.14 -8.23 5.51
C PRO A 248 2.81 -7.54 5.13
N TYR A 249 2.84 -6.24 4.84
CA TYR A 249 1.62 -5.47 4.58
C TYR A 249 1.19 -5.54 3.12
N LEU A 250 -0.01 -5.02 2.87
CA LEU A 250 -0.54 -4.81 1.53
C LEU A 250 -0.63 -3.32 1.25
N GLY A 251 -0.12 -2.91 0.09
CA GLY A 251 -0.29 -1.59 -0.47
C GLY A 251 -1.52 -1.52 -1.36
N LYS A 252 -2.10 -0.33 -1.49
CA LYS A 252 -3.18 -0.04 -2.42
C LYS A 252 -2.88 1.28 -3.11
N LEU A 253 -3.04 1.31 -4.43
CA LEU A 253 -3.03 2.54 -5.20
C LEU A 253 -4.28 2.55 -6.09
N TRP A 254 -5.12 3.55 -5.88
CA TRP A 254 -6.33 3.76 -6.67
C TRP A 254 -6.71 5.24 -6.64
N ALA A 255 -6.69 5.89 -7.81
CA ALA A 255 -7.10 7.29 -8.00
C ALA A 255 -8.52 7.42 -8.61
N GLY A 256 -9.31 6.35 -8.53
CA GLY A 256 -10.70 6.32 -9.02
C GLY A 256 -10.81 6.21 -10.55
N GLY A 257 -9.96 5.40 -11.17
CA GLY A 257 -10.14 4.88 -12.52
C GLY A 257 -10.45 3.39 -12.51
N ASP A 258 -10.38 2.74 -13.67
CA ASP A 258 -10.84 1.36 -13.85
C ASP A 258 -9.92 0.30 -13.22
N THR A 259 -8.66 0.67 -12.96
CA THR A 259 -7.65 -0.25 -12.44
C THR A 259 -7.33 -0.01 -10.97
N PHE A 260 -7.37 -1.08 -10.18
CA PHE A 260 -6.92 -1.12 -8.80
C PHE A 260 -5.57 -1.83 -8.70
N TRP A 261 -4.54 -1.16 -8.20
CA TRP A 261 -3.24 -1.78 -7.95
C TRP A 261 -3.13 -2.22 -6.50
N MET A 262 -2.88 -3.51 -6.29
CA MET A 262 -2.57 -4.08 -4.99
C MET A 262 -1.09 -4.43 -4.93
N LEU A 263 -0.35 -3.78 -4.03
CA LEU A 263 1.05 -4.13 -3.78
C LEU A 263 1.14 -5.18 -2.68
N PHE A 264 1.98 -6.19 -2.86
CA PHE A 264 2.18 -7.26 -1.88
C PHE A 264 3.66 -7.58 -1.72
N GLY A 265 4.06 -8.09 -0.56
CA GLY A 265 5.43 -8.52 -0.32
C GLY A 265 5.87 -9.58 -1.31
N ALA A 266 6.96 -9.34 -2.05
CA ALA A 266 7.44 -10.24 -3.08
C ALA A 266 7.73 -11.63 -2.50
N ARG A 267 7.14 -12.66 -3.12
CA ARG A 267 7.17 -14.05 -2.66
C ARG A 267 6.84 -15.00 -3.81
N LEU A 268 6.97 -16.30 -3.57
CA LEU A 268 6.52 -17.32 -4.50
C LEU A 268 5.08 -17.77 -4.18
N PRO A 269 4.30 -18.16 -5.20
CA PRO A 269 3.02 -18.81 -4.97
C PRO A 269 3.17 -20.18 -4.32
N GLU A 270 2.24 -20.53 -3.43
CA GLU A 270 2.22 -21.87 -2.83
C GLU A 270 2.01 -22.94 -3.91
N GLY A 271 2.80 -24.02 -3.85
CA GLY A 271 2.66 -25.18 -4.76
C GLY A 271 3.30 -25.01 -6.14
N VAL A 272 3.89 -23.86 -6.46
CA VAL A 272 4.61 -23.65 -7.73
C VAL A 272 6.10 -23.95 -7.54
N ALA A 273 6.61 -24.91 -8.31
CA ALA A 273 8.04 -25.22 -8.36
C ALA A 273 8.75 -24.18 -9.24
N PHE A 274 9.23 -23.10 -8.62
CA PHE A 274 10.01 -22.06 -9.27
C PHE A 274 11.28 -21.79 -8.47
N ASP A 275 12.45 -21.92 -9.11
CA ASP A 275 13.73 -21.68 -8.46
C ASP A 275 14.04 -20.18 -8.40
N ALA A 276 13.80 -19.58 -7.23
CA ALA A 276 14.12 -18.18 -6.95
C ALA A 276 14.63 -18.03 -5.50
N PRO A 277 15.90 -18.36 -5.25
CA PRO A 277 16.45 -18.38 -3.89
C PRO A 277 16.42 -17.01 -3.22
N ASP A 278 16.55 -15.92 -3.98
CA ASP A 278 16.47 -14.56 -3.45
C ASP A 278 15.05 -14.20 -2.96
N LEU A 279 13.99 -14.65 -3.65
CA LEU A 279 12.61 -14.48 -3.20
C LEU A 279 12.32 -15.30 -1.95
N SER A 280 12.74 -16.57 -1.94
CA SER A 280 12.59 -17.42 -0.75
C SER A 280 13.31 -16.83 0.45
N ARG A 281 14.54 -16.33 0.27
CA ARG A 281 15.29 -15.64 1.32
C ARG A 281 14.56 -14.39 1.80
N ALA A 282 14.08 -13.53 0.89
CA ALA A 282 13.38 -12.30 1.25
C ALA A 282 12.11 -12.58 2.07
N GLU A 283 11.32 -13.58 1.67
CA GLU A 283 10.12 -13.99 2.40
C GLU A 283 10.47 -14.55 3.79
N ILE A 284 11.52 -15.37 3.89
CA ILE A 284 12.01 -15.90 5.19
C ILE A 284 12.42 -14.75 6.12
N VAL A 285 13.17 -13.77 5.61
CA VAL A 285 13.58 -12.60 6.40
C VAL A 285 12.36 -11.85 6.94
N VAL A 286 11.32 -11.61 6.14
CA VAL A 286 10.07 -10.96 6.61
C VAL A 286 9.43 -11.77 7.75
N ARG A 287 9.33 -13.09 7.59
CA ARG A 287 8.74 -13.99 8.59
C ARG A 287 9.55 -14.05 9.89
N LEU A 288 10.88 -14.06 9.82
CA LEU A 288 11.76 -14.09 10.98
C LEU A 288 11.82 -12.74 11.69
N SER A 289 11.88 -11.64 10.95
CA SER A 289 11.81 -10.28 11.50
C SER A 289 10.48 -10.01 12.22
N ALA A 290 9.42 -10.73 11.84
CA ALA A 290 8.14 -10.71 12.55
C ALA A 290 8.20 -11.39 13.95
N LEU A 291 9.11 -12.35 14.15
CA LEU A 291 9.29 -13.11 15.40
C LEU A 291 10.47 -12.65 16.25
N ALA A 292 11.45 -11.95 15.66
CA ALA A 292 12.68 -11.52 16.31
C ALA A 292 12.48 -10.29 17.23
N ASP A 293 11.59 -10.39 18.21
CA ASP A 293 11.29 -9.34 19.20
C ASP A 293 10.65 -9.94 20.46
N ASP A 294 11.15 -9.52 21.62
CA ASP A 294 10.77 -10.08 22.92
C ASP A 294 9.28 -9.87 23.23
N ASN A 295 8.74 -8.68 23.00
CA ASN A 295 7.33 -8.38 23.26
C ASN A 295 6.42 -9.19 22.34
N ARG A 296 6.75 -9.33 21.05
CA ARG A 296 5.96 -10.15 20.12
C ARG A 296 5.94 -11.62 20.52
N LEU A 297 7.07 -12.19 20.94
CA LEU A 297 7.08 -13.57 21.44
C LEU A 297 6.25 -13.73 22.72
N ARG A 298 6.31 -12.75 23.64
CA ARG A 298 5.46 -12.74 24.84
C ARG A 298 3.97 -12.65 24.50
N ILE A 299 3.59 -11.82 23.53
CA ILE A 299 2.22 -11.71 23.03
C ILE A 299 1.75 -13.06 22.47
N LEU A 300 2.52 -13.69 21.59
CA LEU A 300 2.17 -14.99 20.99
C LEU A 300 2.02 -16.07 22.06
N LYS A 301 2.94 -16.10 23.04
CA LYS A 301 2.88 -17.05 24.16
C LYS A 301 1.65 -16.83 25.05
N LEU A 302 1.34 -15.59 25.38
CA LEU A 302 0.17 -15.22 26.17
C LEU A 302 -1.14 -15.65 25.48
N ILE A 303 -1.27 -15.37 24.19
CA ILE A 303 -2.44 -15.79 23.39
C ILE A 303 -2.50 -17.33 23.32
N SER A 304 -1.37 -18.01 23.11
CA SER A 304 -1.30 -19.47 23.09
C SER A 304 -1.80 -20.13 24.38
N GLU A 305 -1.60 -19.49 25.54
CA GLU A 305 -2.00 -20.03 26.85
C GLU A 305 -3.47 -19.78 27.18
N ASN A 306 -4.05 -18.71 26.62
CA ASN A 306 -5.42 -18.27 26.92
C ASN A 306 -6.41 -18.52 25.76
N GLY A 307 -5.92 -18.98 24.60
CA GLY A 307 -6.71 -19.24 23.40
C GLY A 307 -6.90 -17.98 22.56
N GLU A 308 -7.75 -17.06 23.03
CA GLU A 308 -8.06 -15.81 22.35
C GLU A 308 -8.07 -14.66 23.35
N LEU A 309 -7.48 -13.51 22.97
CA LEU A 309 -7.40 -12.33 23.83
C LEU A 309 -7.73 -11.04 23.10
N SER A 310 -8.33 -10.10 23.82
CA SER A 310 -8.53 -8.74 23.32
C SER A 310 -7.23 -7.93 23.40
N SER A 311 -7.13 -6.85 22.59
CA SER A 311 -6.00 -5.92 22.71
C SER A 311 -5.85 -5.32 24.11
N GLN A 312 -6.95 -5.14 24.85
CA GLN A 312 -6.94 -4.58 26.20
C GLN A 312 -6.33 -5.56 27.21
N ASP A 313 -6.69 -6.84 27.11
CA ASP A 313 -6.15 -7.88 27.99
C ASP A 313 -4.64 -8.08 27.76
N ILE A 314 -4.21 -8.01 26.50
CA ILE A 314 -2.80 -8.09 26.12
C ILE A 314 -2.00 -6.91 26.69
N MET A 315 -2.53 -5.68 26.57
CA MET A 315 -1.91 -4.48 27.16
C MET A 315 -1.79 -4.59 28.68
N ALA A 316 -2.88 -4.96 29.35
CA ALA A 316 -2.91 -5.09 30.81
C ALA A 316 -1.93 -6.15 31.31
N SER A 317 -1.85 -7.30 30.62
CA SER A 317 -0.99 -8.42 31.03
C SER A 317 0.49 -8.15 30.82
N LEU A 318 0.86 -7.40 29.78
CA LEU A 318 2.26 -7.16 29.40
C LEU A 318 2.77 -5.76 29.77
N GLY A 319 1.91 -4.89 30.31
CA GLY A 319 2.27 -3.51 30.64
C GLY A 319 2.63 -2.66 29.41
N LEU A 320 2.04 -2.97 28.25
CA LEU A 320 2.29 -2.26 27.00
C LEU A 320 1.40 -1.03 26.88
N SER A 321 1.94 0.05 26.30
CA SER A 321 1.12 1.17 25.85
C SER A 321 0.23 0.75 24.67
N GLN A 322 -0.85 1.49 24.44
CA GLN A 322 -1.73 1.26 23.30
C GLN A 322 -1.01 1.34 21.96
N SER A 323 -0.11 2.32 21.78
CA SER A 323 0.68 2.46 20.56
C SER A 323 1.63 1.26 20.35
N ALA A 324 2.31 0.82 21.40
CA ALA A 324 3.22 -0.32 21.33
C ALA A 324 2.47 -1.63 21.04
N ALA A 325 1.38 -1.91 21.77
CA ALA A 325 0.56 -3.09 21.55
C ALA A 325 -0.05 -3.11 20.14
N SER A 326 -0.61 -1.98 19.69
CA SER A 326 -1.16 -1.84 18.33
C SER A 326 -0.11 -2.14 17.27
N ARG A 327 1.11 -1.59 17.41
CA ARG A 327 2.22 -1.84 16.49
C ARG A 327 2.60 -3.32 16.42
N HIS A 328 2.79 -3.96 17.57
CA HIS A 328 3.15 -5.39 17.63
C HIS A 328 2.05 -6.29 17.04
N LEU A 329 0.79 -6.07 17.44
CA LEU A 329 -0.35 -6.85 16.97
C LEU A 329 -0.55 -6.68 15.47
N LYS A 330 -0.46 -5.45 14.95
CA LYS A 330 -0.57 -5.17 13.52
C LYS A 330 0.49 -5.90 12.70
N GLN A 331 1.74 -5.95 13.16
CA GLN A 331 2.80 -6.68 12.45
C GLN A 331 2.62 -8.20 12.52
N LEU A 332 2.21 -8.74 13.68
CA LEU A 332 1.95 -10.17 13.84
C LEU A 332 0.76 -10.64 12.99
N SER A 333 -0.32 -9.86 12.94
CA SER A 333 -1.47 -10.13 12.07
C SER A 333 -1.10 -10.05 10.59
N ALA A 334 -0.43 -8.97 10.16
CA ALA A 334 0.02 -8.84 8.77
C ALA A 334 0.99 -9.94 8.33
N SER A 335 1.78 -10.48 9.26
CA SER A 335 2.69 -11.60 8.98
C SER A 335 1.99 -12.97 9.02
N GLY A 336 0.69 -13.00 9.37
CA GLY A 336 -0.16 -14.18 9.42
C GLY A 336 -0.04 -15.01 10.71
N TYR A 337 0.73 -14.56 11.73
CA TYR A 337 0.88 -15.30 12.99
C TYR A 337 -0.31 -15.16 13.93
N LEU A 338 -1.10 -14.09 13.74
CA LEU A 338 -2.36 -13.88 14.43
C LEU A 338 -3.48 -13.75 13.41
N SER A 339 -4.61 -14.40 13.68
CA SER A 339 -5.89 -14.05 13.07
C SER A 339 -6.55 -12.96 13.91
N GLU A 340 -7.25 -12.04 13.27
CA GLU A 340 -7.99 -10.97 13.95
C GLU A 340 -9.49 -11.08 13.65
N ARG A 341 -10.31 -10.92 14.69
CA ARG A 341 -11.76 -10.78 14.54
C ARG A 341 -12.30 -9.67 15.43
N ARG A 342 -13.45 -9.12 15.06
CA ARG A 342 -14.15 -8.14 15.89
C ARG A 342 -14.83 -8.86 17.07
N CYS A 343 -14.60 -8.35 18.28
CA CYS A 343 -15.23 -8.82 19.51
C CYS A 343 -15.80 -7.62 20.30
N ASN A 344 -17.11 -7.43 20.25
CA ASN A 344 -17.79 -6.23 20.77
C ASN A 344 -17.19 -4.94 20.18
N VAL A 345 -16.58 -4.09 21.02
CA VAL A 345 -15.97 -2.81 20.66
C VAL A 345 -14.48 -2.95 20.33
N ALA A 346 -13.86 -4.12 20.58
CA ALA A 346 -12.43 -4.35 20.44
C ALA A 346 -12.09 -5.38 19.35
N LYS A 347 -10.80 -5.50 19.03
CA LYS A 347 -10.24 -6.60 18.25
C LYS A 347 -9.78 -7.72 19.18
N CYS A 348 -10.10 -8.95 18.82
CA CYS A 348 -9.61 -10.16 19.46
C CYS A 348 -8.65 -10.89 18.53
N TYR A 349 -7.64 -11.51 19.13
CA TYR A 349 -6.54 -12.14 18.42
C TYR A 349 -6.40 -13.59 18.85
N GLN A 350 -6.23 -14.46 17.87
CA GLN A 350 -5.97 -15.87 18.07
C GLN A 350 -4.67 -16.25 17.36
N LEU A 351 -3.91 -17.18 17.94
CA LEU A 351 -2.69 -17.69 17.33
C LEU A 351 -3.02 -18.48 16.07
N ASN A 352 -2.19 -18.34 15.03
CA ASN A 352 -2.19 -19.20 13.84
C ASN A 352 -1.01 -20.18 13.89
N PRO A 353 -1.21 -21.44 14.35
CA PRO A 353 -0.13 -22.43 14.46
C PRO A 353 0.44 -22.84 13.10
N GLU A 354 -0.39 -22.92 12.07
CA GLU A 354 0.03 -23.32 10.72
C GLU A 354 1.10 -22.37 10.17
N ARG A 355 0.98 -21.07 10.45
CA ARG A 355 1.98 -20.08 10.02
C ARG A 355 3.34 -20.30 10.68
N ILE A 356 3.37 -20.76 11.93
CA ILE A 356 4.61 -21.07 12.65
C ILE A 356 5.30 -22.25 11.99
N GLU A 357 4.56 -23.34 11.76
CA GLU A 357 5.08 -24.54 11.10
C GLU A 357 5.60 -24.24 9.70
N LYS A 358 4.81 -23.50 8.89
CA LYS A 358 5.23 -23.05 7.55
C LYS A 358 6.50 -22.21 7.59
N THR A 359 6.73 -21.44 8.65
CA THR A 359 7.96 -20.62 8.81
C THR A 359 9.17 -21.50 9.12
N LEU A 360 9.04 -22.43 10.06
CA LEU A 360 10.12 -23.37 10.39
C LEU A 360 10.47 -24.25 9.19
N GLN A 361 9.46 -24.73 8.46
CA GLN A 361 9.66 -25.52 7.25
C GLN A 361 10.38 -24.73 6.16
N ALA A 362 9.98 -23.47 5.92
CA ALA A 362 10.63 -22.62 4.92
C ALA A 362 12.12 -22.40 5.23
N VAL A 363 12.46 -22.13 6.50
CA VAL A 363 13.86 -21.99 6.94
C VAL A 363 14.63 -23.30 6.76
N SER A 364 14.04 -24.42 7.17
CA SER A 364 14.65 -25.76 7.01
C SER A 364 14.92 -26.07 5.54
N ASN A 365 13.94 -25.87 4.65
CA ASN A 365 14.07 -26.15 3.22
C ASN A 365 15.17 -25.29 2.59
N PHE A 366 15.20 -23.99 2.92
CA PHE A 366 16.20 -23.07 2.40
C PHE A 366 17.63 -23.41 2.84
N LEU A 367 17.83 -23.76 4.12
CA LEU A 367 19.17 -24.03 4.66
C LEU A 367 19.67 -25.46 4.41
N LEU A 368 18.76 -26.43 4.33
CA LEU A 368 19.10 -27.85 4.24
C LEU A 368 18.85 -28.46 2.85
N GLY A 369 18.23 -27.71 1.92
CA GLY A 369 17.93 -28.18 0.57
C GLY A 369 16.95 -29.35 0.54
N LYS A 370 15.98 -29.36 1.46
CA LYS A 370 14.97 -30.42 1.60
C LYS A 370 13.63 -30.03 1.02
#